data_AF-A0A949CZY1-F1
#
_entry.id   AF-A0A949CZY1-F1
#
_cell.length_a   1.000
_cell.length_b   1.000
_cell.length_c   1.000
_cell.angle_alpha   90.00
_cell.angle_beta   90.00
_cell.angle_gamma   90.00
#
_symmetry.space_group_name_H-M   'P 1'
#
loop_
_entity.id
_entity.type
_entity.pdbx_description
1 polymer ?
#
loop_
_entity_poly.entity_id
_entity_poly.type
_entity_poly.pdbx_seq_one_letter_code
_entity_poly.pdbx_strand_id
1 'polypeptide(L)'
;MYPATSSWLVVAIGLYVLAGACWLPVVALQLRMRDLAARAARDGCELPSQYHCCMRWWFVLGWPAFAAVLATFWLMVAKPALW
;
A
#
# COMPACT_ATOMS: atom_id res chain seq x y z
N MET A 1 -30.87 16.88 -4.38
CA MET A 1 -30.21 16.04 -3.35
C MET A 1 -29.70 14.80 -4.05
N TYR A 2 -28.40 14.72 -4.31
CA TYR A 2 -27.77 13.58 -4.96
C TYR A 2 -27.83 12.40 -3.98
N PRO A 3 -28.29 11.20 -4.39
CA PRO A 3 -28.48 10.10 -3.46
C PRO A 3 -27.13 9.71 -2.87
N ALA A 4 -27.02 9.77 -1.54
CA ALA A 4 -25.82 9.48 -0.73
C ALA A 4 -25.40 7.99 -0.76
N THR A 5 -25.88 7.25 -1.75
CA THR A 5 -25.77 5.79 -1.89
C THR A 5 -25.44 5.42 -3.34
N SER A 6 -24.57 6.21 -3.98
CA SER A 6 -24.10 5.84 -5.31
C SER A 6 -23.09 4.69 -5.19
N SER A 7 -23.25 3.68 -6.03
CA SER A 7 -22.44 2.46 -6.08
C SER A 7 -20.96 2.62 -6.03
N TRP A 8 -20.51 3.53 -6.88
CA TRP A 8 -19.14 3.86 -7.05
C TRP A 8 -18.55 4.42 -5.75
N LEU A 9 -19.35 5.05 -4.87
CA LEU A 9 -18.86 5.59 -3.60
C LEU A 9 -18.58 4.48 -2.58
N VAL A 10 -19.48 3.51 -2.44
CA VAL A 10 -19.27 2.36 -1.53
C VAL A 10 -18.10 1.51 -1.99
N VAL A 11 -18.00 1.25 -3.30
CA VAL A 11 -16.87 0.51 -3.89
C VAL A 11 -15.57 1.30 -3.74
N ALA A 12 -15.58 2.62 -3.95
CA ALA A 12 -14.41 3.47 -3.75
C ALA A 12 -13.95 3.48 -2.29
N ILE A 13 -14.88 3.57 -1.33
CA ILE A 13 -14.54 3.50 0.10
C ILE A 13 -13.94 2.13 0.44
N GLY A 14 -14.53 1.04 -0.05
CA GLY A 14 -14.00 -0.31 0.15
C GLY A 14 -12.60 -0.48 -0.42
N LEU A 15 -12.38 -0.01 -1.66
CA LEU A 15 -11.06 0.00 -2.30
C LEU A 15 -10.07 0.88 -1.55
N TYR A 16 -10.49 2.03 -1.03
CA TYR A 16 -9.64 2.94 -0.28
C TYR A 16 -9.20 2.34 1.07
N VAL A 17 -10.12 1.68 1.79
CA VAL A 17 -9.80 0.93 3.01
C VAL A 17 -8.86 -0.22 2.69
N LEU A 18 -9.09 -0.96 1.60
CA LEU A 18 -8.21 -2.03 1.16
C LEU A 18 -6.81 -1.51 0.80
N ALA A 19 -6.74 -0.38 0.08
CA ALA A 19 -5.50 0.31 -0.26
C ALA A 19 -4.74 0.71 1.01
N GLY A 20 -5.43 1.32 1.98
CA GLY A 20 -4.86 1.69 3.28
C GLY A 20 -4.38 0.48 4.09
N ALA A 21 -5.17 -0.60 4.12
CA ALA A 21 -4.81 -1.84 4.79
C ALA A 21 -3.61 -2.53 4.13
N CYS A 22 -3.48 -2.46 2.80
CA CYS A 22 -2.30 -2.92 2.07
C CYS A 22 -1.10 -1.97 2.22
N TRP A 23 -1.31 -0.68 2.52
CA TRP A 23 -0.24 0.30 2.69
C TRP A 23 0.41 0.27 4.07
N LEU A 24 -0.36 0.02 5.14
CA LEU A 24 0.17 -0.17 6.51
C LEU A 24 1.37 -1.13 6.59
N PRO A 25 1.32 -2.35 6.03
CA PRO A 25 2.45 -3.27 6.05
C PRO A 25 3.63 -2.82 5.19
N VAL A 26 3.42 -2.01 4.14
CA VAL A 26 4.49 -1.37 3.36
C VAL A 26 5.31 -0.43 4.26
N VAL A 27 4.64 0.43 5.03
CA VAL A 27 5.30 1.38 5.95
C VAL A 27 6.01 0.65 7.07
N ALA A 28 5.41 -0.39 7.65
CA ALA A 28 6.04 -1.22 8.67
C ALA A 28 7.34 -1.87 8.14
N LEU A 29 7.34 -2.36 6.90
CA LEU A 29 8.55 -2.90 6.26
C LEU A 29 9.62 -1.82 6.01
N GLN A 30 9.22 -0.60 5.62
CA GLN A 30 10.15 0.53 5.49
C GLN A 30 10.85 0.87 6.81
N LEU A 31 10.08 0.95 7.90
CA LEU A 31 10.63 1.20 9.24
C LEU A 31 11.57 0.07 9.65
N ARG A 32 11.21 -1.19 9.38
CA ARG A 32 12.05 -2.36 9.69
C ARG A 32 13.35 -2.36 8.90
N MET A 33 13.31 -2.01 7.62
CA MET A 33 14.50 -1.87 6.78
C MET A 33 15.41 -0.73 7.26
N ARG A 34 14.82 0.41 7.67
CA ARG A 34 15.57 1.53 8.25
C ARG A 34 16.29 1.10 9.54
N ASP A 35 15.60 0.40 10.44
CA ASP A 35 16.18 -0.05 11.70
C ASP A 35 17.28 -1.10 11.48
N LEU A 36 17.11 -2.01 10.49
CA LEU A 36 18.16 -2.97 10.10
C LEU A 36 19.39 -2.26 9.52
N ALA A 37 19.19 -1.28 8.63
CA ALA A 37 20.28 -0.50 8.07
C ALA A 37 20.99 0.35 9.15
N ALA A 38 20.24 0.95 10.07
CA ALA A 38 20.79 1.71 11.18
C ALA A 38 21.60 0.83 12.15
N ARG A 39 21.18 -0.41 12.40
CA ARG A 39 21.96 -1.38 13.18
C ARG A 39 23.25 -1.75 12.47
N ALA A 40 23.17 -2.13 11.19
CA ALA A 40 24.35 -2.47 10.39
C ALA A 40 25.37 -1.31 10.32
N ALA A 41 24.88 -0.08 10.16
CA ALA A 41 25.71 1.13 10.15
C ALA A 41 26.40 1.40 11.49
N ARG A 42 25.76 1.08 12.63
CA ARG A 42 26.38 1.22 13.96
C ARG A 42 27.39 0.13 14.25
N ASP A 43 27.10 -1.10 13.84
CA ASP A 43 27.96 -2.26 14.11
C ASP A 43 29.08 -2.42 13.07
N GLY A 44 29.13 -1.54 12.04
CA GLY A 44 30.12 -1.59 10.96
C GLY A 44 30.03 -2.87 10.12
N CYS A 45 28.90 -3.56 10.16
CA CYS A 45 28.67 -4.86 9.53
C CYS A 45 27.93 -4.71 8.21
N GLU A 46 28.10 -5.70 7.32
CA GLU A 46 27.40 -5.74 6.04
C GLU A 46 25.88 -5.88 6.23
N LEU A 47 25.11 -5.43 5.24
CA LEU A 47 23.65 -5.44 5.30
C LEU A 47 23.13 -6.88 5.46
N PRO A 48 22.34 -7.18 6.51
CA PRO A 48 21.88 -8.54 6.77
C PRO A 48 20.96 -9.04 5.66
N SER A 49 21.04 -10.34 5.34
CA SER A 49 20.17 -11.01 4.34
C SER A 49 18.67 -10.79 4.56
N GLN A 50 18.27 -10.56 5.81
CA GLN A 50 16.92 -10.18 6.22
C GLN A 50 16.44 -8.86 5.58
N TYR A 51 17.34 -7.90 5.34
CA TYR A 51 17.05 -6.66 4.62
C TYR A 51 16.60 -6.95 3.19
N HIS A 52 17.32 -7.83 2.48
CA HIS A 52 16.96 -8.22 1.11
C HIS A 52 15.63 -8.98 1.01
N CYS A 53 15.29 -9.77 2.04
CA CYS A 53 14.00 -10.45 2.11
C CYS A 53 12.87 -9.45 2.37
N CYS A 54 13.06 -8.52 3.31
CA CYS A 54 12.13 -7.42 3.55
C CYS A 54 11.96 -6.55 2.29
N MET A 55 13.03 -6.21 1.58
CA MET A 55 12.97 -5.41 0.36
C MET A 55 12.09 -6.07 -0.73
N ARG A 56 12.18 -7.39 -0.89
CA ARG A 56 11.33 -8.15 -1.81
C ARG A 56 9.86 -8.12 -1.41
N TRP A 57 9.58 -8.40 -0.14
CA TRP A 57 8.21 -8.33 0.38
C TRP A 57 7.65 -6.91 0.28
N TRP A 58 8.45 -5.88 0.54
CA TRP A 58 8.07 -4.47 0.40
C TRP A 58 7.68 -4.15 -1.04
N PHE A 59 8.47 -4.62 -2.00
CA PHE A 59 8.20 -4.42 -3.43
C PHE A 59 6.92 -5.13 -3.87
N VAL A 60 6.74 -6.39 -3.46
CA VAL A 60 5.55 -7.20 -3.78
C VAL A 60 4.29 -6.60 -3.13
N LEU A 61 4.38 -6.03 -1.93
CA LEU A 61 3.27 -5.36 -1.26
C LEU A 61 2.98 -3.95 -1.79
N GLY A 62 3.98 -3.27 -2.34
CA GLY A 62 3.80 -1.96 -2.96
C GLY A 62 2.90 -2.02 -4.20
N TRP A 63 3.01 -3.08 -4.99
CA TRP A 63 2.18 -3.32 -6.17
C TRP A 63 0.66 -3.36 -5.89
N PRO A 64 0.14 -4.16 -4.94
CA PRO A 64 -1.29 -4.19 -4.64
C PRO A 64 -1.78 -2.87 -4.04
N ALA A 65 -0.98 -2.18 -3.23
CA ALA A 65 -1.35 -0.85 -2.72
C ALA A 65 -1.49 0.17 -3.86
N PHE A 66 -0.52 0.20 -4.79
CA PHE A 66 -0.56 1.10 -5.94
C PHE A 66 -1.70 0.77 -6.90
N ALA A 67 -1.92 -0.53 -7.17
CA ALA A 67 -3.03 -1.00 -7.98
C ALA A 67 -4.39 -0.62 -7.36
N ALA A 68 -4.55 -0.70 -6.03
CA ALA A 68 -5.77 -0.30 -5.35
C ALA A 68 -6.05 1.20 -5.46
N VAL A 69 -5.01 2.05 -5.36
CA VAL A 69 -5.15 3.50 -5.61
C VAL A 69 -5.53 3.77 -7.06
N LEU A 70 -4.86 3.11 -8.01
CA LEU A 70 -5.16 3.27 -9.44
C LEU A 70 -6.58 2.81 -9.77
N ALA A 71 -7.04 1.70 -9.19
CA ALA A 71 -8.41 1.21 -9.32
C ALA A 71 -9.42 2.19 -8.70
N THR A 72 -9.11 2.78 -7.54
CA THR A 72 -9.96 3.81 -6.91
C THR A 72 -10.07 5.05 -7.80
N PHE A 73 -8.95 5.53 -8.33
CA PHE A 73 -8.91 6.65 -9.28
C PHE A 73 -9.68 6.33 -10.56
N TRP A 74 -9.48 5.14 -11.12
CA TRP A 74 -10.22 4.68 -12.29
C TRP A 74 -11.72 4.66 -12.01
N LEU A 75 -12.16 4.19 -10.84
CA LEU A 75 -13.56 4.22 -10.44
C LEU A 75 -14.13 5.65 -10.35
N MET A 76 -13.34 6.60 -9.83
CA MET A 76 -13.73 8.00 -9.76
C MET A 76 -13.84 8.67 -11.13
N VAL A 77 -12.97 8.30 -12.07
CA VAL A 77 -12.93 8.85 -13.44
C VAL A 77 -13.98 8.21 -14.33
N ALA A 78 -14.01 6.87 -14.39
CA ALA A 78 -15.00 6.12 -15.17
C ALA A 78 -16.41 6.36 -14.64
N LYS A 79 -16.54 6.71 -13.35
CA LYS A 79 -17.78 7.04 -12.65
C LYS A 79 -18.94 6.11 -13.07
N PRO A 80 -18.71 4.77 -13.10
CA PRO A 80 -19.66 3.86 -13.70
C PRO A 80 -20.94 3.90 -12.87
N ALA A 81 -22.07 4.20 -13.51
CA ALA A 81 -23.37 3.99 -12.92
C ALA A 81 -23.59 2.47 -12.86
N LEU A 82 -23.07 1.84 -11.80
CA LEU A 82 -23.22 0.39 -11.56
C LEU A 82 -24.66 0.00 -11.16
N TRP A 83 -25.56 0.97 -11.07
CA TRP A 83 -27.01 0.84 -11.05
C TRP A 83 -27.68 2.18 -11.35
#